data_AF-R7KNB7-F1
#
_entry.id   AF-R7KNB7-F1
#
_cell.length_a   1.000
_cell.length_b   1.000
_cell.length_c   1.000
_cell.angle_alpha   90.00
_cell.angle_beta   90.00
_cell.angle_gamma   90.00
#
_symmetry.space_group_name_H-M   'P 1'
#
loop_
_entity.id
_entity.type
_entity.pdbx_description
1 polymer ?
#
loop_
_entity_poly.entity_id
_entity_poly.type
_entity_poly.pdbx_seq_one_letter_code
_entity_poly.pdbx_strand_id
1 'polypeptide(L)'
;MQKPAVQKLFRIFMALHARPLINLVFGIKAKKEPVIDWGLKHGMYAYEAKDAYGYAQKLKLYDIAPIADRITQDMLIVGANQDHFIDYRMVGREINMLKNVKSLTFRLFTDKEDAQNHCNVGNGKLVLDNICSWIEQISSEVN
;
A
#
# COMPACT_ATOMS: atom_id res chain seq x y z
N MET A 1 2.59 10.38 4.57
CA MET A 1 3.65 9.56 5.22
C MET A 1 3.94 10.05 6.65
N GLN A 2 4.16 9.13 7.60
CA GLN A 2 4.68 9.50 8.94
C GLN A 2 6.13 10.02 8.83
N LYS A 3 6.54 10.93 9.74
CA LYS A 3 7.89 11.51 9.75
C LYS A 3 8.97 10.42 9.80
N PRO A 4 10.11 10.55 9.08
CA PRO A 4 11.17 9.53 9.05
C PRO A 4 11.66 9.09 10.44
N ALA A 5 11.76 10.04 11.39
CA ALA A 5 12.14 9.75 12.77
C ALA A 5 11.17 8.77 13.46
N VAL A 6 9.86 8.93 13.24
CA VAL A 6 8.82 8.06 13.80
C VAL A 6 8.93 6.66 13.21
N GLN A 7 9.19 6.55 11.91
CA GLN A 7 9.39 5.26 11.24
C GLN A 7 10.63 4.54 11.79
N LYS A 8 11.74 5.26 11.98
CA LYS A 8 12.97 4.71 12.56
C LYS A 8 12.76 4.20 13.99
N LEU A 9 12.07 4.99 14.83
CA LEU A 9 11.75 4.59 16.19
C LEU A 9 10.87 3.34 16.23
N PHE A 10 9.84 3.28 15.36
CA PHE A 10 9.00 2.10 15.24
C PHE A 10 9.81 0.85 14.84
N ARG A 11 10.73 0.98 13.87
CA ARG A 11 11.61 -0.14 13.47
C ARG A 11 12.50 -0.61 14.63
N ILE A 12 13.03 0.31 15.44
CA ILE A 12 13.82 -0.03 16.64
C ILE A 12 12.96 -0.81 17.64
N PHE A 13 11.75 -0.35 17.95
CA PHE A 13 10.85 -1.07 18.86
C PHE A 13 10.45 -2.45 18.32
N MET A 14 10.26 -2.57 17.00
CA MET A 14 10.02 -3.87 16.36
C MET A 14 11.23 -4.79 16.44
N ALA A 15 12.46 -4.27 16.33
CA ALA A 15 13.70 -5.06 16.45
C ALA A 15 13.97 -5.50 17.90
N LEU A 16 13.67 -4.63 18.87
CA LEU A 16 13.78 -4.92 20.30
C LEU A 16 12.61 -5.73 20.86
N HIS A 17 11.66 -6.15 20.02
CA HIS A 17 10.46 -6.88 20.43
C HIS A 17 9.68 -6.17 21.56
N ALA A 18 9.64 -4.83 21.53
CA ALA A 18 9.05 -3.97 22.55
C ALA A 18 7.50 -3.97 22.48
N ARG A 19 6.91 -5.16 22.59
CA ARG A 19 5.47 -5.44 22.46
C ARG A 19 4.59 -4.57 23.36
N PRO A 20 4.86 -4.41 24.68
CA PRO A 20 4.02 -3.57 25.54
C PRO A 20 3.98 -2.11 25.10
N LEU A 21 5.12 -1.57 24.67
CA LEU A 21 5.24 -0.18 24.25
C LEU A 21 4.52 0.08 22.92
N ILE A 22 4.66 -0.85 21.96
CA ILE A 22 3.94 -0.78 20.68
C ILE A 22 2.43 -0.83 20.91
N ASN A 23 1.95 -1.78 21.72
CA ASN A 23 0.54 -1.89 22.05
C ASN A 23 0.01 -0.64 22.78
N LEU A 24 0.79 -0.06 23.70
CA LEU A 24 0.43 1.18 24.39
C LEU A 24 0.26 2.34 23.42
N VAL A 25 1.25 2.58 22.55
CA VAL A 25 1.24 3.70 21.60
C VAL A 25 0.08 3.57 20.62
N PHE A 26 -0.12 2.38 20.03
CA PHE A 26 -1.25 2.16 19.12
C PHE A 26 -2.59 2.22 19.84
N GLY A 27 -2.70 1.75 21.09
CA GLY A 27 -3.90 1.88 21.90
C GLY A 27 -4.27 3.33 22.21
N ILE A 28 -3.29 4.19 22.51
CA ILE A 28 -3.52 5.64 22.68
C ILE A 28 -4.00 6.28 21.38
N LYS A 29 -3.41 5.91 20.23
CA LYS A 29 -3.81 6.44 18.93
C LYS A 29 -5.21 5.98 18.51
N ALA A 30 -5.52 4.70 18.68
CA ALA A 30 -6.84 4.13 18.40
C ALA A 30 -7.95 4.88 19.18
N LYS A 31 -7.71 5.18 20.45
CA LYS A 31 -8.67 5.95 21.28
C LYS A 31 -8.93 7.37 20.77
N LYS A 32 -8.01 7.96 19.99
CA LYS A 32 -8.13 9.34 19.48
C LYS A 32 -8.68 9.41 18.06
N GLU A 33 -8.39 8.41 17.24
CA GLU A 33 -8.65 8.44 15.80
C GLU A 33 -9.46 7.21 15.37
N PRO A 34 -10.75 7.36 15.01
CA PRO A 34 -11.62 6.25 14.65
C PRO A 34 -11.10 5.39 13.50
N VAL A 35 -10.47 6.02 12.49
CA VAL A 35 -9.87 5.30 11.35
C VAL A 35 -8.71 4.40 11.80
N ILE A 36 -7.92 4.83 12.79
CA ILE A 36 -6.83 4.03 13.33
C ILE A 36 -7.39 2.87 14.17
N ASP A 37 -8.41 3.11 14.99
CA ASP A 37 -9.06 2.06 15.77
C ASP A 37 -9.66 0.98 14.87
N TRP A 38 -10.45 1.39 13.88
CA TRP A 38 -11.02 0.48 12.90
C TRP A 38 -9.93 -0.28 12.13
N GLY A 39 -8.91 0.41 11.62
CA GLY A 39 -7.83 -0.20 10.83
C GLY A 39 -7.02 -1.22 11.63
N LEU A 40 -6.74 -0.93 12.91
CA LEU A 40 -6.08 -1.89 13.80
C LEU A 40 -6.96 -3.11 14.08
N LYS A 41 -8.24 -2.92 14.42
CA LYS A 41 -9.17 -4.03 14.69
C LYS A 41 -9.36 -4.91 13.46
N HIS A 42 -9.60 -4.29 12.32
CA HIS A 42 -9.78 -5.00 11.06
C HIS A 42 -8.49 -5.74 10.65
N GLY A 43 -7.34 -5.08 10.71
CA GLY A 43 -6.05 -5.71 10.43
C GLY A 43 -5.71 -6.86 11.39
N MET A 44 -5.95 -6.69 12.69
CA MET A 44 -5.77 -7.78 13.66
C MET A 44 -6.68 -8.96 13.38
N TYR A 45 -7.94 -8.71 12.99
CA TYR A 45 -8.87 -9.77 12.59
C TYR A 45 -8.39 -10.48 11.31
N ALA A 46 -8.15 -9.74 10.23
CA ALA A 46 -7.81 -10.29 8.92
C ALA A 46 -6.50 -11.08 8.91
N TYR A 47 -5.54 -10.65 9.73
CA TYR A 47 -4.25 -11.33 9.85
C TYR A 47 -4.21 -12.23 11.08
N GLU A 48 -5.30 -12.48 11.81
CA GLU A 48 -5.36 -13.33 13.01
C GLU A 48 -4.31 -12.96 14.08
N ALA A 49 -4.08 -11.67 14.29
CA ALA A 49 -3.18 -11.15 15.29
C ALA A 49 -3.92 -10.80 16.58
N LYS A 50 -3.31 -11.10 17.73
CA LYS A 50 -3.91 -10.84 19.05
C LYS A 50 -3.81 -9.38 19.48
N ASP A 51 -2.85 -8.63 18.93
CA ASP A 51 -2.58 -7.24 19.28
C ASP A 51 -1.83 -6.50 18.16
N ALA A 52 -1.66 -5.18 18.32
CA ALA A 52 -1.02 -4.31 17.32
C ALA A 52 0.43 -4.72 17.01
N TYR A 53 1.18 -5.16 18.02
CA TYR A 53 2.52 -5.71 17.83
C TYR A 53 2.51 -6.97 16.97
N GLY A 54 1.66 -7.95 17.30
CA GLY A 54 1.52 -9.18 16.54
C GLY A 54 1.07 -8.91 15.11
N TYR A 55 0.19 -7.93 14.91
CA TYR A 55 -0.24 -7.50 13.59
C TYR A 55 0.94 -6.93 12.79
N ALA A 56 1.72 -6.02 13.39
CA ALA A 56 2.92 -5.47 12.77
C ALA A 56 3.99 -6.53 12.46
N GLN A 57 4.11 -7.59 13.27
CA GLN A 57 5.00 -8.71 12.97
C GLN A 57 4.51 -9.49 11.74
N LYS A 58 3.21 -9.81 11.66
CA LYS A 58 2.64 -10.55 10.54
C LYS A 58 2.74 -9.79 9.22
N LEU A 59 2.58 -8.46 9.24
CA LEU A 59 2.75 -7.64 8.03
C LEU A 59 4.14 -7.78 7.38
N LYS A 60 5.19 -8.12 8.14
CA LYS A 60 6.54 -8.35 7.60
C LYS A 60 6.61 -9.56 6.66
N LEU A 61 5.63 -10.47 6.71
CA LEU A 61 5.56 -11.63 5.82
C LEU A 61 5.08 -11.27 4.41
N TYR A 62 4.51 -10.08 4.24
CA TYR A 62 3.91 -9.62 2.99
C TYR A 62 4.80 -8.56 2.35
N ASP A 63 5.92 -9.02 1.79
CA ASP A 63 6.89 -8.18 1.08
C ASP A 63 7.16 -8.77 -0.31
N ILE A 64 6.98 -7.94 -1.33
CA ILE A 64 7.24 -8.31 -2.73
C ILE A 64 8.74 -8.23 -3.07
N ALA A 65 9.52 -7.46 -2.32
CA ALA A 65 10.93 -7.18 -2.63
C ALA A 65 11.78 -8.42 -2.93
N PRO A 66 11.64 -9.55 -2.20
CA PRO A 66 12.45 -10.75 -2.45
C PRO A 66 12.13 -11.49 -3.75
N ILE A 67 10.99 -11.18 -4.40
CA ILE A 67 10.49 -11.87 -5.60
C ILE A 67 10.08 -10.92 -6.73
N ALA A 68 10.23 -9.61 -6.56
CA ALA A 68 9.78 -8.61 -7.52
C ALA A 68 10.47 -8.73 -8.88
N ASP A 69 11.70 -9.24 -8.90
CA ASP A 69 12.47 -9.53 -10.11
C ASP A 69 11.93 -10.73 -10.91
N ARG A 70 11.03 -11.54 -10.34
CA ARG A 70 10.40 -12.66 -11.05
C ARG A 70 9.21 -12.25 -11.92
N ILE A 71 8.80 -10.99 -11.83
CA ILE A 71 7.69 -10.42 -12.60
C ILE A 71 8.24 -10.00 -13.96
N THR A 72 7.78 -10.67 -15.03
CA THR A 72 8.30 -10.48 -16.40
C THR A 72 7.27 -10.01 -17.42
N GLN A 73 6.01 -9.89 -17.01
CA GLN A 73 4.89 -9.44 -17.82
C GLN A 73 4.78 -7.91 -17.89
N ASP A 74 3.93 -7.41 -18.78
CA ASP A 74 3.50 -6.01 -18.81
C ASP A 74 2.76 -5.68 -17.50
N MET A 75 3.06 -4.53 -16.89
CA MET A 75 2.53 -4.15 -15.57
C MET A 75 1.96 -2.74 -15.56
N LEU A 76 0.72 -2.61 -15.06
CA LEU A 76 0.07 -1.34 -14.76
C LEU A 76 0.02 -1.15 -13.23
N ILE A 77 0.52 -0.01 -12.76
CA ILE A 77 0.34 0.46 -11.39
C ILE A 77 -0.66 1.62 -11.42
N VAL A 78 -1.78 1.46 -10.71
CA VAL A 78 -2.77 2.52 -10.53
C VAL A 78 -2.60 3.12 -9.13
N GLY A 79 -2.32 4.42 -9.08
CA GLY A 79 -2.18 5.18 -7.84
C GLY A 79 -3.30 6.20 -7.66
N ALA A 80 -3.46 6.68 -6.44
CA ALA A 80 -4.39 7.76 -6.12
C ALA A 80 -3.72 8.80 -5.21
N ASN A 81 -3.83 10.09 -5.53
CA ASN A 81 -3.05 11.15 -4.85
C ASN A 81 -3.55 11.48 -3.42
N GLN A 82 -4.76 11.05 -3.05
CA GLN A 82 -5.36 11.22 -1.71
C GLN A 82 -5.74 9.88 -1.08
N ASP A 83 -5.04 8.80 -1.44
CA ASP A 83 -5.19 7.51 -0.76
C ASP A 83 -4.70 7.64 0.71
N HIS A 84 -5.59 7.35 1.64
CA HIS A 84 -5.34 7.48 3.08
C HIS A 84 -4.63 6.26 3.68
N PHE A 85 -4.57 5.14 2.96
CA PHE A 85 -3.82 3.95 3.35
C PHE A 85 -2.43 3.91 2.70
N ILE A 86 -2.35 4.19 1.40
CA ILE A 86 -1.12 4.03 0.61
C ILE A 86 -0.65 5.38 0.08
N ASP A 87 0.50 5.83 0.56
CA ASP A 87 1.11 7.07 0.09
C ASP A 87 1.71 6.89 -1.32
N TYR A 88 1.09 7.47 -2.34
CA TYR A 88 1.53 7.32 -3.75
C TYR A 88 3.00 7.70 -3.97
N ARG A 89 3.59 8.57 -3.14
CA ARG A 89 5.00 8.96 -3.25
C ARG A 89 5.96 7.79 -2.98
N MET A 90 5.45 6.68 -2.46
CA MET A 90 6.21 5.45 -2.26
C MET A 90 6.36 4.64 -3.55
N VAL A 91 5.58 4.92 -4.60
CA VAL A 91 5.55 4.13 -5.84
C VAL A 91 6.91 4.01 -6.51
N GLY A 92 7.78 5.02 -6.41
CA GLY A 92 9.13 4.95 -6.95
C GLY A 92 9.95 3.80 -6.36
N ARG A 93 9.71 3.42 -5.10
CA ARG A 93 10.37 2.24 -4.51
C ARG A 93 9.85 0.95 -5.10
N GLU A 94 8.56 0.86 -5.38
CA GLU A 94 7.93 -0.30 -6.01
C GLU A 94 8.40 -0.48 -7.45
N ILE A 95 8.35 0.59 -8.25
CA ILE A 95 8.87 0.62 -9.62
C ILE A 95 10.34 0.17 -9.67
N ASN A 96 11.19 0.63 -8.75
CA ASN A 96 12.60 0.25 -8.70
C ASN A 96 12.84 -1.25 -8.37
N MET A 97 11.88 -1.95 -7.77
CA MET A 97 11.97 -3.38 -7.50
C MET A 97 11.59 -4.23 -8.72
N LEU A 98 10.75 -3.72 -9.61
CA LEU A 98 10.18 -4.40 -10.78
C LEU A 98 11.15 -4.38 -11.97
N LYS A 99 12.34 -4.93 -11.80
CA LYS A 99 13.45 -4.78 -12.76
C LYS A 99 13.29 -5.54 -14.07
N ASN A 100 12.50 -6.61 -14.07
CA ASN A 100 12.41 -7.54 -15.20
C ASN A 100 11.05 -7.49 -15.92
N VAL A 101 10.16 -6.57 -15.55
CA VAL A 101 8.86 -6.39 -16.23
C VAL A 101 9.09 -6.02 -17.69
N LYS A 102 8.26 -6.55 -18.59
CA LYS A 102 8.36 -6.28 -20.03
C LYS A 102 8.12 -4.81 -20.34
N SER A 103 7.09 -4.23 -19.71
CA SER A 103 6.80 -2.81 -19.73
C SER A 103 6.16 -2.40 -18.39
N LEU A 104 6.30 -1.12 -18.03
CA LEU A 104 5.70 -0.57 -16.82
C LEU A 104 4.98 0.73 -17.14
N THR A 105 3.68 0.76 -16.88
CA THR A 105 2.86 1.96 -16.91
C THR A 105 2.46 2.34 -15.49
N PHE A 106 2.65 3.61 -15.13
CA PHE A 106 2.12 4.16 -13.88
C PHE A 106 1.07 5.22 -14.19
N ARG A 107 -0.12 5.05 -13.61
CA ARG A 107 -1.20 6.03 -13.70
C ARG A 107 -1.58 6.53 -12.31
N LEU A 108 -1.27 7.80 -12.03
CA LEU A 108 -1.74 8.47 -10.82
C LEU A 108 -3.06 9.19 -11.10
N PHE A 109 -4.15 8.76 -10.49
CA PHE A 109 -5.40 9.52 -10.48
C PHE A 109 -5.39 10.60 -9.39
N THR A 110 -6.07 11.70 -9.68
CA THR A 110 -6.13 12.87 -8.80
C THR A 110 -7.54 13.32 -8.51
N ASP A 111 -7.66 14.29 -7.60
CA ASP A 111 -8.89 14.96 -7.22
C ASP A 111 -9.49 15.78 -8.36
N LYS A 112 -8.73 16.02 -9.44
CA LYS A 112 -9.25 16.63 -10.68
C LYS A 112 -10.13 15.67 -11.49
N GLU A 113 -10.11 14.39 -11.15
CA GLU A 113 -10.78 13.33 -11.89
C GLU A 113 -11.79 12.59 -11.01
N ASP A 114 -12.00 13.07 -9.78
CA ASP A 114 -12.81 12.44 -8.74
C ASP A 114 -12.41 10.98 -8.43
N ALA A 115 -11.17 10.60 -8.74
CA ALA A 115 -10.65 9.24 -8.56
C ALA A 115 -9.41 9.18 -7.61
N GLN A 116 -9.28 10.16 -6.72
CA GLN A 116 -8.16 10.33 -5.78
C GLN A 116 -8.17 9.40 -4.57
N ASN A 117 -9.33 8.84 -4.24
CA ASN A 117 -9.51 8.08 -3.01
C ASN A 117 -8.90 6.68 -3.11
N HIS A 118 -8.80 5.99 -1.98
CA HIS A 118 -8.40 4.59 -1.94
C HIS A 118 -9.24 3.74 -2.90
N CYS A 119 -8.58 2.88 -3.67
CA CYS A 119 -9.18 2.09 -4.75
C CYS A 119 -9.91 2.92 -5.83
N ASN A 120 -9.64 4.23 -5.89
CA ASN A 120 -10.18 5.15 -6.89
C ASN A 120 -11.72 5.16 -6.98
N VAL A 121 -12.41 4.84 -5.87
CA VAL A 121 -13.85 4.56 -5.85
C VAL A 121 -14.74 5.75 -6.22
N GLY A 122 -14.24 6.99 -6.14
CA GLY A 122 -15.03 8.19 -6.48
C GLY A 122 -15.38 8.28 -7.97
N ASN A 123 -14.58 7.65 -8.85
CA ASN A 123 -14.83 7.61 -10.29
C ASN A 123 -14.41 6.25 -10.88
N GLY A 124 -15.09 5.20 -10.43
CA GLY A 124 -14.80 3.83 -10.85
C GLY A 124 -14.91 3.59 -12.35
N LYS A 125 -15.81 4.30 -13.06
CA LYS A 125 -15.94 4.18 -14.52
C LYS A 125 -14.64 4.60 -15.22
N LEU A 126 -14.12 5.79 -14.92
CA LEU A 126 -12.88 6.28 -15.52
C LEU A 126 -11.70 5.32 -15.28
N VAL A 127 -11.62 4.76 -14.07
CA VAL A 127 -10.55 3.85 -13.67
C VAL A 127 -10.64 2.54 -14.44
N LEU A 128 -11.84 1.95 -14.53
CA LEU A 128 -12.06 0.72 -15.28
C LEU A 128 -11.84 0.93 -16.78
N ASP A 129 -12.33 2.04 -17.35
CA ASP A 129 -12.09 2.39 -18.75
C ASP A 129 -10.58 2.50 -19.02
N ASN A 130 -9.81 3.13 -18.12
CA ASN A 130 -8.36 3.24 -18.25
C ASN A 130 -7.64 1.88 -18.20
N ILE A 131 -8.06 0.98 -17.31
CA ILE A 131 -7.51 -0.38 -17.21
C ILE A 131 -7.81 -1.17 -18.49
N CYS A 132 -9.07 -1.13 -18.98
CA CYS A 132 -9.47 -1.81 -20.21
C CYS A 132 -8.69 -1.29 -21.42
N SER A 133 -8.60 0.04 -21.59
CA SER A 133 -7.82 0.63 -22.68
C SER A 133 -6.33 0.27 -22.61
N TRP A 134 -5.75 0.18 -21.41
CA TRP A 134 -4.38 -0.28 -21.25
C TRP A 134 -4.20 -1.74 -21.69
N ILE A 135 -5.13 -2.62 -21.32
CA ILE A 135 -5.13 -4.04 -21.73
C ILE A 135 -5.23 -4.16 -23.25
N GLU A 136 -6.12 -3.39 -23.89
CA GLU A 136 -6.29 -3.38 -25.35
C GLU A 136 -5.01 -2.91 -26.04
N GLN A 137 -4.38 -1.84 -25.53
CA GLN A 137 -3.12 -1.32 -26.07
C GLN A 137 -2.02 -2.40 -26.07
N ILE A 138 -1.74 -3.02 -24.91
CA ILE A 138 -0.67 -4.04 -24.83
C ILE A 138 -1.00 -5.30 -25.63
N SER A 139 -2.28 -5.63 -25.84
CA SER A 139 -2.71 -6.77 -26.65
C SER A 139 -2.52 -6.51 -28.14
N SER A 140 -2.73 -5.26 -28.58
CA SER A 140 -2.51 -4.86 -29.97
C SER A 140 -1.02 -4.82 -30.36
N GLU A 141 -0.12 -4.58 -29.41
CA GLU A 141 1.34 -4.59 -29.65
C GLU A 141 1.93 -6.00 -29.86
N VAL A 142 1.15 -7.05 -29.55
CA VAL A 142 1.55 -8.46 -29.69
C VAL A 142 1.09 -9.07 -31.03
N ASN A 143 0.21 -8.37 -31.77
CA ASN A 143 -0.27 -8.78 -33.10
C ASN A 143 0.44 -7.98 -34.21
#